data_AF-A0A2D6XIZ3-F1
#
_entry.id   AF-A0A2D6XIZ3-F1
#
_cell.length_a   1.000
_cell.length_b   1.000
_cell.length_c   1.000
_cell.angle_alpha   90.00
_cell.angle_beta   90.00
_cell.angle_gamma   90.00
#
_symmetry.space_group_name_H-M   'P 1'
#
loop_
_entity.id
_entity.type
_entity.pdbx_description
1 polymer ?
#
loop_
_entity_poly.entity_id
_entity_poly.type
_entity_poly.pdbx_seq_one_letter_code
_entity_poly.pdbx_strand_id
1 'polypeptide(L)'
;TASFTTADETKLDGIEAAATADQTGAEIASALSGEAVTGLTNLESDVLTLKGYKAQAWEARFQINSGVIKHQIGAVGASTTAGSWHDKVLNASQSLITTPNGADASTAFSGGAKISGTSPNILIFDTADQGAIADAFLLVATADYDTNGVNISFRAGFTSRDVDGVTIFRPEVQVRDDSGAAFNINTTNLATGADRVTMQFIGYLA
;
A
#
# COMPACT_ATOMS: atom_id res chain seq x y z
N THR A 1 46.76 11.62 55.18
CA THR A 1 45.61 10.72 54.96
C THR A 1 44.39 11.41 55.53
N ALA A 2 43.37 11.65 54.73
CA ALA A 2 42.09 12.09 55.27
C ALA A 2 41.40 10.87 55.89
N SER A 3 41.08 10.93 57.18
CA SER A 3 40.33 9.89 57.88
C SER A 3 38.84 10.15 57.67
N PHE A 4 38.07 9.13 57.31
CA PHE A 4 36.61 9.24 57.34
C PHE A 4 36.14 9.56 58.76
N THR A 5 35.22 10.50 58.89
CA THR A 5 34.61 10.82 60.19
C THR A 5 33.38 9.95 60.41
N THR A 6 32.99 9.75 61.67
CA THR A 6 31.72 9.08 62.01
C THR A 6 30.50 9.76 61.35
N ALA A 7 30.59 11.07 61.09
CA ALA A 7 29.56 11.80 60.37
C ALA A 7 29.51 11.41 58.88
N ASP A 8 30.65 11.07 58.26
CA ASP A 8 30.71 10.59 56.88
C ASP A 8 30.20 9.14 56.78
N GLU A 9 30.54 8.28 57.74
CA GLU A 9 30.02 6.90 57.83
C GLU A 9 28.50 6.90 57.96
N THR A 10 27.96 7.74 58.85
CA THR A 10 26.50 7.90 59.01
C THR A 10 25.82 8.34 57.71
N LYS A 11 26.47 9.17 56.89
CA LYS A 11 25.94 9.60 55.58
C LYS A 11 25.97 8.48 54.55
N LEU A 12 27.04 7.67 54.52
CA LEU A 12 27.18 6.53 53.62
C LEU A 12 26.12 5.46 53.91
N ASP A 13 25.95 5.11 55.19
CA ASP A 13 24.91 4.16 55.63
C ASP A 13 23.50 4.66 55.29
N GLY A 14 23.28 5.98 55.40
CA GLY A 14 22.03 6.62 55.02
C GLY A 14 21.74 6.56 53.51
N ILE A 15 22.78 6.59 52.67
CA ILE A 15 22.63 6.51 51.20
C ILE A 15 22.28 5.08 50.79
N GLU A 16 22.94 4.06 51.34
CA GLU A 16 22.60 2.66 51.04
C GLU A 16 21.16 2.33 51.49
N ALA A 17 20.77 2.78 52.68
CA ALA A 17 19.42 2.55 53.19
C ALA A 17 18.32 3.29 52.40
N ALA A 18 18.66 4.42 51.77
CA ALA A 18 17.74 5.24 50.98
C ALA A 18 17.84 5.01 49.46
N ALA A 19 18.72 4.11 49.02
CA ALA A 19 18.86 3.80 47.61
C ALA A 19 17.60 3.09 47.09
N THR A 20 16.99 3.65 46.06
CA THR A 20 15.96 2.95 45.30
C THR A 20 16.60 1.75 44.60
N ALA A 21 15.93 0.60 44.61
CA ALA A 21 16.39 -0.56 43.84
C ALA A 21 16.50 -0.22 42.35
N ASP A 22 17.49 -0.82 41.68
CA ASP A 22 17.59 -0.74 40.22
C ASP A 22 16.29 -1.25 39.59
N GLN A 23 15.78 -0.53 38.59
CA GLN A 23 14.62 -1.00 37.85
C GLN A 23 14.99 -2.25 37.06
N THR A 24 14.15 -3.28 37.16
CA THR A 24 14.25 -4.46 36.31
C THR A 24 13.95 -4.10 34.85
N GLY A 25 14.44 -4.90 33.90
CA GLY A 25 14.09 -4.73 32.49
C GLY A 25 12.57 -4.76 32.23
N ALA A 26 11.81 -5.51 33.05
CA ALA A 26 10.35 -5.58 32.96
C ALA A 26 9.67 -4.28 33.44
N GLU A 27 10.16 -3.66 34.50
CA GLU A 27 9.65 -2.37 35.00
C GLU A 27 9.96 -1.24 34.01
N ILE A 28 11.15 -1.26 33.40
CA ILE A 28 11.52 -0.30 32.34
C ILE A 28 10.61 -0.47 31.12
N ALA A 29 10.39 -1.71 30.67
CA ALA A 29 9.48 -1.99 29.56
C ALA A 29 8.04 -1.55 29.87
N SER A 30 7.56 -1.80 31.09
CA SER A 30 6.24 -1.36 31.53
C SER A 30 6.12 0.16 31.59
N ALA A 31 7.14 0.87 32.10
CA ALA A 31 7.15 2.33 32.14
C ALA A 31 7.15 2.93 30.73
N LEU A 32 7.97 2.39 29.83
CA LEU A 32 8.03 2.81 28.42
C LEU A 32 6.73 2.51 27.66
N SER A 33 6.04 1.43 27.99
CA SER A 33 4.75 1.09 27.35
C SER A 33 3.60 2.01 27.81
N GLY A 34 3.70 2.58 29.01
CA GLY A 34 2.73 3.55 29.55
C GLY A 34 3.01 4.99 29.13
N GLU A 35 4.25 5.30 28.80
CA GLU A 35 4.62 6.56 28.16
C GLU A 35 4.27 6.50 26.67
N ALA A 36 3.69 7.57 26.13
CA ALA A 36 3.60 7.72 24.69
C ALA A 36 5.02 7.93 24.14
N VAL A 37 5.74 6.84 23.84
CA VAL A 37 6.93 6.91 22.98
C VAL A 37 6.42 7.34 21.62
N THR A 38 6.36 8.65 21.42
CA THR A 38 5.72 9.26 20.27
C THR A 38 6.57 8.91 19.05
N GLY A 39 6.13 7.91 18.28
CA GLY A 39 6.83 7.41 17.10
C GLY A 39 7.49 6.03 17.21
N LEU A 40 7.43 5.32 18.34
CA LEU A 40 8.06 4.00 18.49
C LEU A 40 7.18 2.97 19.23
N THR A 41 5.88 2.96 19.00
CA THR A 41 4.94 2.00 19.60
C THR A 41 4.77 0.69 18.81
N ASN A 42 5.44 0.54 17.66
CA ASN A 42 5.23 -0.58 16.73
C ASN A 42 6.47 -1.47 16.54
N LEU A 43 7.34 -1.59 17.55
CA LEU A 43 8.46 -2.54 17.48
C LEU A 43 8.02 -4.02 17.59
N GLU A 44 6.73 -4.30 17.80
CA GLU A 44 6.21 -5.67 17.94
C GLU A 44 5.03 -6.04 17.02
N SER A 45 4.84 -5.38 15.87
CA SER A 45 4.01 -6.02 14.84
C SER A 45 4.53 -5.67 13.45
N ASP A 46 4.62 -6.70 12.60
CA ASP A 46 4.93 -6.81 11.15
C ASP A 46 4.35 -5.73 10.18
N VAL A 47 4.16 -4.49 10.61
CA VAL A 47 3.40 -3.47 9.90
C VAL A 47 4.15 -2.15 9.93
N LEU A 48 4.80 -1.83 8.80
CA LEU A 48 5.24 -0.47 8.52
C LEU A 48 3.99 0.41 8.35
N THR A 49 3.91 1.49 9.11
CA THR A 49 2.84 2.48 9.00
C THR A 49 3.37 3.81 8.46
N LEU A 50 2.58 4.48 7.62
CA LEU A 50 2.84 5.81 7.08
C LEU A 50 1.63 6.68 7.43
N LYS A 51 1.84 7.80 8.13
CA LYS A 51 0.76 8.70 8.59
C LYS A 51 -0.35 7.99 9.40
N GLY A 52 0.00 6.92 10.12
CA GLY A 52 -0.95 6.12 10.89
C GLY A 52 -1.69 5.04 10.08
N TYR A 53 -1.49 4.98 8.77
CA TYR A 53 -2.05 3.94 7.91
C TYR A 53 -1.05 2.82 7.68
N LYS A 54 -1.52 1.57 7.62
CA LYS A 54 -0.71 0.42 7.21
C LYS A 54 -0.23 0.64 5.77
N ALA A 55 1.08 0.56 5.57
CA ALA A 55 1.66 0.61 4.24
C ALA A 55 1.08 -0.52 3.39
N GLN A 56 0.83 -0.19 2.14
CA GLN A 56 0.25 -1.07 1.14
C GLN A 56 1.32 -1.37 0.07
N ALA A 57 1.39 -2.63 -0.35
CA ALA A 57 2.23 -3.11 -1.43
C ALA A 57 1.55 -4.26 -2.19
N TRP A 58 1.36 -4.10 -3.49
CA TRP A 58 0.66 -5.08 -4.34
C TRP A 58 1.12 -5.01 -5.79
N GLU A 59 0.86 -6.08 -6.54
CA GLU A 59 1.00 -6.12 -8.00
C GLU A 59 -0.37 -6.24 -8.63
N ALA A 60 -0.66 -5.40 -9.63
CA ALA A 60 -1.81 -5.58 -10.52
C ALA A 60 -1.30 -5.90 -11.92
N ARG A 61 -1.75 -7.04 -12.46
CA ARG A 61 -1.43 -7.49 -13.82
C ARG A 61 -2.69 -7.48 -14.67
N PHE A 62 -2.63 -6.81 -15.80
CA PHE A 62 -3.66 -6.81 -16.84
C PHE A 62 -3.09 -7.47 -18.09
N GLN A 63 -3.76 -8.49 -18.61
CA GLN A 63 -3.27 -9.26 -19.74
C GLN A 63 -4.41 -9.74 -20.62
N ILE A 64 -4.12 -10.02 -21.89
CA ILE A 64 -5.07 -10.72 -22.74
C ILE A 64 -5.04 -12.21 -22.40
N ASN A 65 -6.22 -12.81 -22.26
CA ASN A 65 -6.35 -14.25 -22.12
C ASN A 65 -7.62 -14.69 -22.86
N SER A 66 -7.44 -15.54 -23.88
CA SER A 66 -8.54 -16.05 -24.71
C SER A 66 -9.36 -14.92 -25.35
N GLY A 67 -8.70 -13.88 -25.85
CA GLY A 67 -9.34 -12.75 -26.54
C GLY A 67 -10.04 -11.73 -25.65
N VAL A 68 -9.90 -11.83 -24.32
CA VAL A 68 -10.52 -10.92 -23.35
C VAL A 68 -9.45 -10.36 -22.40
N ILE A 69 -9.57 -9.09 -22.03
CA ILE A 69 -8.71 -8.49 -21.01
C ILE A 69 -9.09 -9.07 -19.65
N LYS A 70 -8.11 -9.67 -19.00
CA LYS A 70 -8.22 -10.20 -17.64
C LYS A 70 -7.22 -9.53 -16.73
N HIS A 71 -7.52 -9.54 -15.43
CA HIS A 71 -6.58 -9.08 -14.44
C HIS A 71 -6.54 -9.99 -13.22
N GLN A 72 -5.47 -9.80 -12.46
CA GLN A 72 -5.27 -10.36 -11.14
C GLN A 72 -4.45 -9.39 -10.29
N ILE A 73 -4.66 -9.43 -8.99
CA ILE A 73 -4.03 -8.58 -7.99
C ILE A 73 -3.51 -9.45 -6.84
N GLY A 74 -2.24 -9.30 -6.50
CA GLY A 74 -1.59 -10.09 -5.46
C GLY A 74 -0.32 -9.45 -4.93
N ALA A 75 0.57 -10.26 -4.37
CA ALA A 75 1.85 -9.81 -3.84
C ALA A 75 2.74 -9.21 -4.93
N VAL A 76 3.58 -8.25 -4.55
CA VAL A 76 4.61 -7.66 -5.42
C VAL A 76 5.51 -8.76 -5.98
N GLY A 77 5.65 -8.84 -7.30
CA GLY A 77 6.44 -9.87 -7.99
C GLY A 77 5.76 -11.25 -8.09
N ALA A 78 4.57 -11.42 -7.50
CA ALA A 78 3.82 -12.67 -7.48
C ALA A 78 2.30 -12.41 -7.41
N SER A 79 1.73 -11.79 -8.46
CA SER A 79 0.29 -11.47 -8.52
C SER A 79 -0.67 -12.67 -8.40
N THR A 80 -0.17 -13.91 -8.50
CA THR A 80 -0.94 -15.15 -8.24
C THR A 80 -0.98 -15.56 -6.77
N THR A 81 -0.32 -14.82 -5.88
CA THR A 81 -0.21 -15.11 -4.45
C THR A 81 -0.79 -13.93 -3.67
N ALA A 82 -1.54 -14.20 -2.60
CA ALA A 82 -2.01 -13.14 -1.72
C ALA A 82 -0.83 -12.58 -0.91
N GLY A 83 -0.61 -11.27 -0.93
CA GLY A 83 0.39 -10.61 -0.08
C GLY A 83 -0.19 -10.11 1.24
N SER A 84 0.61 -9.93 2.28
CA SER A 84 0.12 -9.39 3.57
C SER A 84 -0.11 -7.88 3.58
N TRP A 85 0.08 -7.20 2.44
CA TRP A 85 0.17 -5.74 2.34
C TRP A 85 -0.81 -5.14 1.32
N HIS A 86 -1.86 -5.85 0.93
CA HIS A 86 -2.81 -5.37 -0.09
C HIS A 86 -4.27 -5.35 0.39
N ASP A 87 -4.47 -5.42 1.71
CA ASP A 87 -5.78 -5.57 2.35
C ASP A 87 -6.75 -4.42 2.04
N LYS A 88 -6.24 -3.28 1.56
CA LYS A 88 -7.04 -2.11 1.19
C LYS A 88 -7.55 -2.11 -0.26
N VAL A 89 -7.05 -3.02 -1.11
CA VAL A 89 -7.66 -3.30 -2.42
C VAL A 89 -8.76 -4.34 -2.19
N LEU A 90 -10.00 -3.87 -2.17
CA LEU A 90 -11.16 -4.69 -1.83
C LEU A 90 -11.37 -5.78 -2.88
N ASN A 91 -11.68 -6.99 -2.42
CA ASN A 91 -11.99 -8.13 -3.28
C ASN A 91 -10.90 -8.48 -4.31
N ALA A 92 -9.64 -8.13 -4.06
CA ALA A 92 -8.51 -8.45 -4.94
C ALA A 92 -8.44 -9.96 -5.27
N SER A 93 -8.40 -10.30 -6.55
CA SER A 93 -8.33 -11.70 -7.01
C SER A 93 -6.94 -12.09 -7.46
N GLN A 94 -6.39 -13.18 -6.92
CA GLN A 94 -5.12 -13.77 -7.37
C GLN A 94 -5.28 -14.69 -8.58
N SER A 95 -6.53 -14.99 -8.97
CA SER A 95 -6.86 -15.68 -10.22
C SER A 95 -7.20 -14.68 -11.31
N LEU A 96 -6.87 -15.02 -12.55
CA LEU A 96 -7.27 -14.21 -13.71
C LEU A 96 -8.80 -14.16 -13.85
N ILE A 97 -9.35 -12.97 -13.69
CA ILE A 97 -10.76 -12.68 -13.91
C ILE A 97 -10.95 -11.70 -15.05
N THR A 98 -12.11 -11.71 -15.69
CA THR A 98 -12.44 -10.71 -16.71
C THR A 98 -12.44 -9.32 -16.11
N THR A 99 -11.69 -8.40 -16.71
CA THR A 99 -11.63 -7.01 -16.25
C THR A 99 -12.89 -6.27 -16.70
N PRO A 100 -13.69 -5.72 -15.76
CA PRO A 100 -14.82 -4.88 -16.14
C PRO A 100 -14.33 -3.65 -16.90
N ASN A 101 -14.99 -3.30 -18.00
CA ASN A 101 -14.63 -2.17 -18.87
C ASN A 101 -15.85 -1.40 -19.41
N GLY A 102 -17.04 -1.66 -18.85
CA GLY A 102 -18.26 -0.92 -19.18
C GLY A 102 -18.31 0.46 -18.53
N ALA A 103 -19.38 1.21 -18.81
CA ALA A 103 -19.57 2.58 -18.33
C ALA A 103 -19.33 2.71 -16.83
N ASP A 104 -18.65 3.79 -16.42
CA ASP A 104 -18.16 3.94 -15.05
C ASP A 104 -19.31 3.89 -14.03
N ALA A 105 -20.34 4.69 -14.22
CA ALA A 105 -21.48 4.82 -13.31
C ALA A 105 -22.42 3.59 -13.23
N SER A 106 -22.25 2.55 -14.06
CA SER A 106 -23.17 1.39 -14.09
C SER A 106 -22.48 0.03 -14.19
N THR A 107 -21.15 0.00 -14.12
CA THR A 107 -20.37 -1.24 -14.17
C THR A 107 -19.55 -1.36 -12.90
N ALA A 108 -19.92 -2.32 -12.05
CA ALA A 108 -19.22 -2.71 -10.83
C ALA A 108 -17.77 -3.14 -11.07
N PHE A 109 -17.00 -3.10 -9.99
CA PHE A 109 -15.71 -3.77 -9.92
C PHE A 109 -15.87 -5.29 -9.94
N SER A 110 -14.80 -5.96 -10.31
CA SER A 110 -14.61 -7.39 -10.07
C SER A 110 -13.13 -7.60 -9.76
N GLY A 111 -12.81 -8.48 -8.80
CA GLY A 111 -11.42 -8.81 -8.45
C GLY A 111 -10.52 -7.64 -8.05
N GLY A 112 -11.11 -6.54 -7.58
CA GLY A 112 -10.41 -5.37 -7.04
C GLY A 112 -10.05 -4.27 -8.05
N ALA A 113 -10.41 -4.41 -9.33
CA ALA A 113 -10.18 -3.35 -10.30
C ALA A 113 -11.18 -3.33 -11.47
N LYS A 114 -11.14 -2.24 -12.23
CA LYS A 114 -11.76 -2.12 -13.55
C LYS A 114 -10.96 -1.18 -14.45
N ILE A 115 -11.24 -1.24 -15.74
CA ILE A 115 -10.83 -0.24 -16.73
C ILE A 115 -11.97 0.78 -16.86
N SER A 116 -11.63 2.08 -16.91
CA SER A 116 -12.64 3.10 -17.15
C SER A 116 -13.29 2.94 -18.52
N GLY A 117 -14.62 2.94 -18.57
CA GLY A 117 -15.36 2.89 -19.84
C GLY A 117 -15.25 4.21 -20.63
N THR A 118 -14.96 5.32 -19.96
CA THR A 118 -14.81 6.65 -20.58
C THR A 118 -13.39 6.90 -21.09
N SER A 119 -12.39 6.34 -20.41
CA SER A 119 -10.97 6.50 -20.77
C SER A 119 -10.25 5.18 -20.55
N PRO A 120 -10.20 4.28 -21.56
CA PRO A 120 -9.67 2.92 -21.41
C PRO A 120 -8.19 2.82 -21.06
N ASN A 121 -7.47 3.94 -21.02
CA ASN A 121 -6.12 4.05 -20.49
C ASN A 121 -6.08 4.33 -18.98
N ILE A 122 -7.22 4.43 -18.30
CA ILE A 122 -7.33 4.63 -16.85
C ILE A 122 -7.78 3.32 -16.20
N LEU A 123 -6.98 2.87 -15.25
CA LEU A 123 -7.26 1.75 -14.36
C LEU A 123 -7.74 2.28 -13.01
N ILE A 124 -8.84 1.72 -12.52
CA ILE A 124 -9.50 2.16 -11.29
C ILE A 124 -9.47 0.97 -10.32
N PHE A 125 -9.07 1.21 -9.08
CA PHE A 125 -9.00 0.17 -8.05
C PHE A 125 -10.16 0.29 -7.07
N ASP A 126 -10.63 -0.87 -6.60
CA ASP A 126 -11.69 -0.99 -5.61
C ASP A 126 -11.10 -0.77 -4.21
N THR A 127 -11.41 0.38 -3.61
CA THR A 127 -10.96 0.74 -2.26
C THR A 127 -12.12 1.37 -1.51
N ALA A 128 -12.01 1.46 -0.18
CA ALA A 128 -12.83 2.39 0.57
C ALA A 128 -12.56 3.85 0.12
N ASP A 129 -13.42 4.79 0.50
CA ASP A 129 -13.16 6.21 0.24
C ASP A 129 -11.83 6.62 0.87
N GLN A 130 -10.94 7.18 0.06
CA GLN A 130 -9.62 7.59 0.49
C GLN A 130 -9.64 8.92 1.26
N GLY A 131 -10.81 9.57 1.30
CA GLY A 131 -10.97 10.91 1.87
C GLY A 131 -10.26 11.96 1.02
N ALA A 132 -10.75 13.20 1.01
CA ALA A 132 -10.03 14.28 0.34
C ALA A 132 -8.75 14.60 1.13
N ILE A 133 -7.60 14.04 0.74
CA ILE A 133 -6.32 14.33 1.42
C ILE A 133 -5.22 14.81 0.48
N ALA A 134 -4.59 15.90 0.91
CA ALA A 134 -3.40 16.52 0.35
C ALA A 134 -2.11 15.67 0.50
N ASP A 135 -2.17 14.56 1.25
CA ASP A 135 -1.01 13.76 1.64
C ASP A 135 -0.99 12.33 1.06
N ALA A 136 -1.98 11.92 0.24
CA ALA A 136 -2.06 10.56 -0.28
C ALA A 136 -0.76 10.14 -1.00
N PHE A 137 -0.14 9.04 -0.56
CA PHE A 137 1.10 8.55 -1.12
C PHE A 137 0.85 7.23 -1.85
N LEU A 138 0.93 7.29 -3.18
CA LEU A 138 0.88 6.14 -4.06
C LEU A 138 2.02 6.25 -5.07
N LEU A 139 2.98 5.35 -4.94
CA LEU A 139 4.02 5.16 -5.93
C LEU A 139 3.72 3.90 -6.74
N VAL A 140 3.89 4.01 -8.05
CA VAL A 140 3.82 2.88 -8.97
C VAL A 140 5.17 2.69 -9.60
N ALA A 141 5.77 1.52 -9.35
CA ALA A 141 6.97 1.05 -10.02
C ALA A 141 6.58 -0.01 -11.05
N THR A 142 7.20 0.03 -12.22
CA THR A 142 6.94 -0.92 -13.31
C THR A 142 7.81 -2.16 -13.14
N ALA A 143 7.26 -3.35 -13.37
CA ALA A 143 8.04 -4.59 -13.32
C ALA A 143 8.04 -5.40 -14.63
N ASP A 144 7.04 -5.29 -15.50
CA ASP A 144 7.03 -5.99 -16.80
C ASP A 144 5.98 -5.36 -17.72
N TYR A 145 6.38 -5.04 -18.95
CA TYR A 145 5.47 -4.72 -20.05
C TYR A 145 5.88 -5.53 -21.28
N ASP A 146 4.93 -6.30 -21.80
CA ASP A 146 5.02 -6.91 -23.13
C ASP A 146 3.85 -6.31 -23.92
N THR A 147 4.13 -5.24 -24.64
CA THR A 147 3.13 -4.30 -25.16
C THR A 147 3.31 -4.11 -26.66
N ASN A 148 3.46 -5.21 -27.41
CA ASN A 148 3.79 -5.18 -28.84
C ASN A 148 5.02 -4.29 -29.15
N GLY A 149 5.97 -4.21 -28.22
CA GLY A 149 7.16 -3.35 -28.32
C GLY A 149 6.95 -1.87 -28.01
N VAL A 150 5.76 -1.43 -27.59
CA VAL A 150 5.47 -0.05 -27.19
C VAL A 150 5.89 0.16 -25.74
N ASN A 151 6.82 1.08 -25.48
CA ASN A 151 7.15 1.44 -24.09
C ASN A 151 5.97 2.19 -23.45
N ILE A 152 5.67 1.84 -22.21
CA ILE A 152 4.59 2.48 -21.45
C ILE A 152 5.09 3.10 -20.14
N SER A 153 4.33 4.08 -19.65
CA SER A 153 4.53 4.74 -18.37
C SER A 153 3.22 4.81 -17.59
N PHE A 154 3.35 4.96 -16.27
CA PHE A 154 2.22 5.05 -15.35
C PHE A 154 2.21 6.39 -14.65
N ARG A 155 1.02 6.99 -14.57
CA ARG A 155 0.74 8.15 -13.73
C ARG A 155 -0.31 7.77 -12.71
N ALA A 156 0.17 7.44 -11.51
CA ALA A 156 -0.67 7.20 -10.37
C ALA A 156 -1.27 8.52 -9.86
N GLY A 157 -2.49 8.45 -9.35
CA GLY A 157 -3.16 9.57 -8.72
C GLY A 157 -4.42 9.12 -8.00
N PHE A 158 -5.14 10.10 -7.47
CA PHE A 158 -6.44 9.89 -6.86
C PHE A 158 -7.44 10.83 -7.52
N THR A 159 -8.65 10.36 -7.74
CA THR A 159 -9.70 11.15 -8.38
C THR A 159 -11.04 10.79 -7.77
N SER A 160 -11.93 11.80 -7.67
CA SER A 160 -13.31 11.55 -7.30
C SER A 160 -14.00 10.95 -8.53
N ARG A 161 -14.39 9.69 -8.41
CA ARG A 161 -14.99 8.94 -9.51
C ARG A 161 -16.22 8.20 -9.06
N ASP A 162 -17.25 8.23 -9.90
CA ASP A 162 -18.40 7.34 -9.80
C ASP A 162 -18.03 5.97 -10.40
N VAL A 163 -18.16 4.92 -9.60
CA VAL A 163 -18.20 3.55 -10.10
C VAL A 163 -19.43 2.87 -9.53
N ASP A 164 -20.26 2.33 -10.42
CA ASP A 164 -21.48 1.61 -10.06
C ASP A 164 -22.45 2.42 -9.18
N GLY A 165 -22.59 3.71 -9.47
CA GLY A 165 -23.48 4.63 -8.78
C GLY A 165 -22.93 5.16 -7.46
N VAL A 166 -21.69 4.81 -7.09
CA VAL A 166 -21.02 5.27 -5.88
C VAL A 166 -19.86 6.17 -6.24
N THR A 167 -19.95 7.45 -5.85
CA THR A 167 -18.87 8.43 -6.02
C THR A 167 -18.03 8.53 -4.75
N ILE A 168 -16.75 8.15 -4.85
CA ILE A 168 -15.76 8.27 -3.77
C ILE A 168 -14.41 8.71 -4.36
N PHE A 169 -13.53 9.22 -3.50
CA PHE A 169 -12.15 9.52 -3.87
C PHE A 169 -11.33 8.23 -3.81
N ARG A 170 -10.74 7.81 -4.94
CA ARG A 170 -10.12 6.49 -5.09
C ARG A 170 -8.82 6.54 -5.89
N PRO A 171 -7.90 5.56 -5.72
CA PRO A 171 -6.68 5.51 -6.50
C PRO A 171 -6.95 5.07 -7.94
N GLU A 172 -6.28 5.73 -8.87
CA GLU A 172 -6.33 5.46 -10.29
C GLU A 172 -4.93 5.51 -10.89
N VAL A 173 -4.73 4.74 -11.96
CA VAL A 173 -3.50 4.78 -12.74
C VAL A 173 -3.84 5.06 -14.18
N GLN A 174 -3.28 6.15 -14.69
CA GLN A 174 -3.28 6.42 -16.11
C GLN A 174 -2.07 5.72 -16.76
N VAL A 175 -2.32 4.93 -17.80
CA VAL A 175 -1.30 4.32 -18.66
C VAL A 175 -1.07 5.22 -19.87
N ARG A 176 0.19 5.47 -20.18
CA ARG A 176 0.63 6.29 -21.32
C ARG A 176 1.71 5.59 -22.11
N ASP A 177 1.86 5.91 -23.38
CA ASP A 177 3.01 5.49 -24.18
C ASP A 177 4.23 6.39 -23.95
N ASP A 178 5.32 6.14 -24.68
CA ASP A 178 6.56 6.91 -24.64
C ASP A 178 6.44 8.36 -25.14
N SER A 179 5.43 8.64 -25.98
CA SER A 179 5.07 9.99 -26.41
C SER A 179 4.25 10.73 -25.34
N GLY A 180 3.82 10.04 -24.28
CA GLY A 180 2.94 10.55 -23.25
C GLY A 180 1.46 10.56 -23.62
N ALA A 181 1.09 9.96 -24.77
CA ALA A 181 -0.29 9.79 -25.20
C ALA A 181 -0.98 8.65 -24.44
N ALA A 182 -2.31 8.60 -24.51
CA ALA A 182 -3.10 7.61 -23.79
C ALA A 182 -2.88 6.20 -24.38
N PHE A 183 -2.32 5.29 -23.58
CA PHE A 183 -2.20 3.89 -23.96
C PHE A 183 -3.39 3.10 -23.41
N ASN A 184 -4.35 2.81 -24.28
CA ASN A 184 -5.56 2.10 -23.89
C ASN A 184 -5.25 0.64 -23.52
N ILE A 185 -5.81 0.15 -22.42
CA ILE A 185 -5.75 -1.27 -22.04
C ILE A 185 -6.91 -1.98 -22.72
N ASN A 186 -6.65 -2.49 -23.92
CA ASN A 186 -7.64 -3.17 -24.75
C ASN A 186 -6.98 -4.29 -25.58
N THR A 187 -7.80 -5.05 -26.30
CA THR A 187 -7.34 -6.22 -27.08
C THR A 187 -6.56 -5.84 -28.34
N THR A 188 -6.55 -4.57 -28.74
CA THR A 188 -5.76 -4.08 -29.87
C THR A 188 -4.33 -3.80 -29.43
N ASN A 189 -4.16 -3.17 -28.27
CA ASN A 189 -2.87 -2.81 -27.71
C ASN A 189 -2.21 -3.99 -26.96
N LEU A 190 -3.03 -4.89 -26.40
CA LEU A 190 -2.64 -6.19 -25.84
C LEU A 190 -3.21 -7.30 -26.74
N ALA A 191 -2.54 -7.54 -27.86
CA ALA A 191 -3.02 -8.36 -28.97
C ALA A 191 -2.60 -9.82 -28.87
N THR A 192 -1.46 -10.13 -28.25
CA THR A 192 -0.92 -11.49 -28.16
C THR A 192 -1.06 -12.07 -26.77
N GLY A 193 -1.19 -13.39 -26.62
CA GLY A 193 -1.32 -14.06 -25.31
C GLY A 193 -0.17 -13.81 -24.32
N ALA A 194 0.96 -13.27 -24.79
CA ALA A 194 2.08 -12.85 -23.94
C ALA A 194 1.90 -11.41 -23.42
N ASP A 195 1.09 -10.60 -24.11
CA ASP A 195 0.97 -9.18 -23.86
C ASP A 195 0.34 -8.90 -22.50
N ARG A 196 1.05 -8.10 -21.70
CA ARG A 196 0.62 -7.74 -20.36
C ARG A 196 1.17 -6.39 -19.93
N VAL A 197 0.40 -5.76 -19.04
CA VAL A 197 0.78 -4.57 -18.29
C VAL A 197 0.80 -4.95 -16.82
N THR A 198 1.99 -4.92 -16.21
CA THR A 198 2.16 -5.22 -14.78
C THR A 198 2.64 -3.98 -14.04
N MET A 199 1.92 -3.63 -12.99
CA MET A 199 2.24 -2.51 -12.11
C MET A 199 2.44 -3.01 -10.70
N GLN A 200 3.49 -2.53 -10.06
CA GLN A 200 3.75 -2.77 -8.64
C GLN A 200 3.54 -1.47 -7.89
N PHE A 201 2.79 -1.54 -6.82
CA PHE A 201 2.36 -0.42 -6.02
C PHE A 201 3.07 -0.47 -4.68
N ILE A 202 3.48 0.69 -4.19
CA ILE A 202 3.86 0.89 -2.80
C ILE A 202 3.32 2.23 -2.33
N GLY A 203 2.73 2.26 -1.14
CA GLY A 203 2.13 3.48 -0.64
C GLY A 203 1.38 3.28 0.65
N TYR A 204 0.40 4.15 0.90
CA TYR A 204 -0.63 3.89 1.89
C TYR A 204 -2.00 4.27 1.32
N LEU A 205 -3.03 3.56 1.79
CA LEU A 205 -4.42 3.80 1.47
C LEU A 205 -5.18 3.95 2.79
N ALA A 206 -6.19 4.82 2.81
CA ALA A 206 -6.98 5.10 4.02
C ALA A 206 -7.77 3.88 4.50
#